data_AF-A0A2W5K1D6-F1
#
_entry.id   AF-A0A2W5K1D6-F1
#
_cell.length_a   1.000
_cell.length_b   1.000
_cell.length_c   1.000
_cell.angle_alpha   90.00
_cell.angle_beta   90.00
_cell.angle_gamma   90.00
#
_symmetry.space_group_name_H-M   'P 1'
#
loop_
_entity.id
_entity.type
_entity.pdbx_description
1 polymer ?
#
loop_
_entity_poly.entity_id
_entity_poly.type
_entity_poly.pdbx_seq_one_letter_code
_entity_poly.pdbx_strand_id
1 'polypeptide(L)'
;MNAMRIQLFVVTCLASVLSAGCAHRSPLAALREGRQPGCAVATLGTAGASFDAAGYADLEAGVPITRDTRFLIASASKQFTALAVLRLVDQGRVGLDDPAERWLPDLAGALQGARRCASC
;
A
#
# COMPACT_ATOMS: atom_id res chain seq x y z
N MET A 1 10.79 4.55 -26.25
CA MET A 1 10.33 3.17 -26.55
C MET A 1 11.07 2.25 -25.61
N ASN A 2 10.55 1.71 -24.51
CA ASN A 2 9.17 1.35 -24.19
C ASN A 2 8.84 1.74 -22.75
N ALA A 3 7.66 2.36 -22.59
CA ALA A 3 7.10 2.75 -21.32
C ALA A 3 6.86 1.52 -20.44
N MET A 4 7.68 1.41 -19.38
CA MET A 4 7.55 0.46 -18.29
C MET A 4 6.28 0.80 -17.49
N ARG A 5 5.15 0.21 -17.90
CA ARG A 5 3.84 0.31 -17.24
C ARG A 5 3.88 -0.47 -15.91
N ILE A 6 4.55 0.09 -14.92
CA ILE A 6 4.38 -0.27 -13.50
C ILE A 6 3.13 0.46 -13.04
N GLN A 7 1.96 -0.07 -13.38
CA GLN A 7 0.69 0.49 -12.95
C GLN A 7 -0.16 -0.60 -12.29
N LEU A 8 -0.11 -0.57 -10.95
CA LEU A 8 -1.29 -0.70 -10.10
C LEU A 8 -2.04 -2.06 -10.13
N PHE A 9 -1.41 -3.12 -9.62
CA PHE A 9 -2.11 -4.37 -9.23
C PHE A 9 -2.33 -4.51 -7.71
N VAL A 10 -2.25 -3.40 -6.96
CA VAL A 10 -2.47 -3.39 -5.51
C VAL A 10 -3.96 -3.20 -5.14
N VAL A 11 -4.83 -2.86 -6.09
CA VAL A 11 -6.20 -2.40 -5.78
C VAL A 11 -7.28 -3.48 -5.89
N THR A 12 -7.03 -4.64 -6.52
CA THR A 12 -8.08 -5.67 -6.68
C THR A 12 -8.38 -6.47 -5.40
N CYS A 13 -7.68 -6.24 -4.29
CA CYS A 13 -7.81 -7.08 -3.09
C CYS A 13 -8.86 -6.58 -2.08
N LEU A 14 -9.32 -5.32 -2.13
CA LEU A 14 -10.26 -4.83 -1.10
C LEU A 14 -11.74 -5.20 -1.37
N ALA A 15 -12.13 -5.50 -2.62
CA ALA A 15 -13.53 -5.79 -2.94
C ALA A 15 -13.96 -7.24 -2.63
N SER A 16 -13.00 -8.17 -2.48
CA SER A 16 -13.30 -9.61 -2.36
C SER A 16 -13.49 -10.09 -0.93
N VAL A 17 -13.18 -9.27 0.08
CA VAL A 17 -13.21 -9.68 1.50
C VAL A 17 -14.64 -9.73 2.06
N LEU A 18 -15.64 -9.14 1.37
CA LEU A 18 -17.03 -9.07 1.85
C LEU A 18 -17.93 -10.24 1.45
N SER A 19 -17.48 -11.20 0.63
CA SER A 19 -18.29 -12.39 0.27
C SER A 19 -17.61 -13.68 0.73
N ALA A 20 -17.51 -13.85 2.05
CA ALA A 20 -17.01 -15.09 2.65
C ALA A 20 -18.15 -16.10 2.79
N GLY A 21 -18.46 -16.77 1.68
CA GLY A 21 -19.42 -17.85 1.64
C GLY A 21 -19.43 -18.55 0.29
N CYS A 22 -18.27 -18.99 -0.22
CA CYS A 22 -18.10 -20.09 -1.18
C CYS A 22 -16.61 -20.21 -1.59
N ALA A 23 -16.01 -21.39 -1.39
CA ALA A 23 -14.77 -21.89 -1.98
C ALA A 23 -13.64 -20.88 -2.30
N HIS A 24 -12.70 -20.72 -1.35
CA HIS A 24 -11.45 -19.99 -1.52
C HIS A 24 -10.55 -20.64 -2.58
N ARG A 25 -10.80 -20.37 -3.87
CA ARG A 25 -9.79 -20.59 -4.91
C ARG A 25 -8.65 -19.63 -4.61
N SER A 26 -7.45 -20.16 -4.38
CA SER A 26 -6.31 -19.30 -4.05
C SER A 26 -6.10 -18.29 -5.19
N PRO A 27 -6.02 -16.98 -4.91
CA PRO A 27 -5.82 -15.96 -5.94
C PRO A 27 -4.48 -16.12 -6.66
N LEU A 28 -3.60 -16.97 -6.12
CA LEU A 28 -2.26 -17.26 -6.59
C LEU A 28 -2.20 -18.45 -7.55
N ALA A 29 -3.29 -19.21 -7.74
CA ALA A 29 -3.27 -20.41 -8.57
C ALA A 29 -2.77 -20.14 -10.00
N ALA A 30 -3.21 -19.03 -10.61
CA ALA A 30 -2.79 -18.63 -11.96
C ALA A 30 -1.30 -18.21 -12.04
N LEU A 31 -0.71 -17.75 -10.94
CA LEU A 31 0.69 -17.32 -10.89
C LEU A 31 1.68 -18.48 -10.71
N ARG A 32 1.17 -19.69 -10.49
CA ARG A 32 1.99 -20.91 -10.41
C ARG A 32 2.30 -21.49 -11.79
N GLU A 33 1.63 -21.01 -12.83
CA GLU A 33 1.80 -21.47 -14.20
C GLU A 33 2.75 -20.52 -14.96
N GLY A 34 4.00 -20.96 -15.15
CA GLY A 34 5.01 -20.23 -15.92
C GLY A 34 5.91 -19.29 -15.09
N ARG A 35 6.77 -18.54 -15.80
CA ARG A 35 7.78 -17.65 -15.21
C ARG A 35 7.29 -16.21 -15.30
N GLN A 36 6.50 -15.79 -14.31
CA GLN A 36 5.82 -14.49 -14.27
C GLN A 36 6.08 -13.72 -12.96
N PRO A 37 5.94 -12.38 -12.96
CA PRO A 37 5.99 -11.60 -11.73
C PRO A 37 4.99 -12.14 -10.73
N GLY A 38 5.44 -12.31 -9.49
CA GLY A 38 4.66 -12.98 -8.48
C GLY A 38 3.88 -12.05 -7.54
N CYS A 39 3.15 -12.68 -6.61
CA CYS A 39 2.41 -12.03 -5.54
C CYS A 39 2.60 -12.81 -4.23
N ALA A 40 2.58 -12.10 -3.11
CA ALA A 40 2.55 -12.66 -1.76
C ALA A 40 1.31 -12.15 -1.03
N VAL A 41 0.61 -13.05 -0.34
CA VAL A 41 -0.59 -12.76 0.43
C VAL A 41 -0.41 -13.27 1.84
N ALA A 42 -0.63 -12.39 2.82
CA ALA A 42 -0.75 -12.75 4.22
C ALA A 42 -2.21 -12.59 4.65
N THR A 43 -2.74 -13.58 5.36
CA THR A 43 -4.08 -13.51 5.96
C THR A 43 -3.93 -13.63 7.47
N LEU A 44 -4.60 -12.73 8.19
CA LEU A 44 -4.66 -12.73 9.66
C LEU A 44 -6.12 -12.78 10.07
N GLY A 45 -6.48 -13.74 10.92
CA GLY A 45 -7.82 -13.88 11.46
C GLY A 45 -7.82 -14.57 12.82
N THR A 46 -9.01 -14.86 13.33
CA THR A 46 -9.19 -15.52 14.64
C THR A 46 -8.58 -16.92 14.68
N ALA A 47 -8.52 -17.60 13.53
CA ALA A 47 -7.90 -18.92 13.38
C ALA A 47 -6.36 -18.87 13.23
N GLY A 48 -5.74 -17.69 13.25
CA GLY A 48 -4.30 -17.50 13.15
C GLY A 48 -3.85 -16.74 11.91
N ALA A 49 -2.55 -16.85 11.62
CA ALA A 49 -1.90 -16.19 10.49
C ALA A 49 -1.45 -17.21 9.44
N SER A 50 -1.70 -16.93 8.17
CA SER A 50 -1.21 -17.71 7.03
C SER A 50 -0.49 -16.82 6.03
N PHE A 51 0.39 -17.43 5.23
CA PHE A 51 1.13 -16.77 4.18
C PHE A 51 1.20 -17.70 2.97
N ASP A 52 0.89 -17.17 1.79
CA ASP A 52 1.03 -17.87 0.51
C ASP A 52 1.70 -16.93 -0.49
N ALA A 53 2.51 -17.49 -1.38
CA ALA A 53 3.22 -16.74 -2.42
C ALA A 53 3.34 -17.58 -3.69
N ALA A 54 3.33 -16.91 -4.83
CA ALA A 54 3.55 -17.53 -6.13
C ALA A 54 4.29 -16.57 -7.07
N GLY A 55 5.04 -17.12 -8.02
CA GLY A 55 5.82 -16.36 -9.00
C GLY A 55 7.20 -15.93 -8.49
N TYR A 56 7.82 -15.00 -9.21
CA TYR A 56 9.22 -14.62 -9.05
C TYR A 56 9.38 -13.17 -8.58
N ALA A 57 10.34 -12.95 -7.69
CA ALA A 57 10.81 -11.63 -7.26
C ALA A 57 11.74 -11.00 -8.31
N ASP A 58 12.49 -11.83 -9.03
CA ASP A 58 13.32 -11.45 -10.16
C ASP A 58 13.16 -12.49 -11.28
N LEU A 59 12.67 -12.05 -12.43
CA LEU A 59 12.42 -12.92 -13.56
C LEU A 59 13.71 -13.36 -14.25
N GLU A 60 14.67 -12.45 -14.39
CA GLU A 60 15.92 -12.71 -15.10
C GLU A 60 16.79 -13.66 -14.26
N ALA A 61 16.98 -13.32 -12.98
CA ALA A 61 17.73 -14.14 -12.04
C ALA A 61 16.96 -15.39 -11.58
N GLY A 62 15.66 -15.50 -11.88
CA GLY A 62 14.84 -16.66 -11.50
C GLY A 62 14.67 -16.82 -9.99
N VAL A 63 14.66 -15.72 -9.25
CA VAL A 63 14.51 -15.72 -7.79
C VAL A 63 13.02 -15.85 -7.44
N PRO A 64 12.57 -16.95 -6.81
CA PRO A 64 11.18 -17.10 -6.40
C PRO A 64 10.83 -16.16 -5.24
N ILE A 65 9.56 -15.81 -5.09
CA ILE A 65 9.09 -15.08 -3.91
C ILE A 65 9.11 -16.01 -2.69
N THR A 66 9.62 -15.48 -1.57
CA THR A 66 9.65 -16.13 -0.27
C THR A 66 9.07 -15.20 0.79
N ARG A 67 8.97 -15.68 2.03
CA ARG A 67 8.57 -14.87 3.19
C ARG A 67 9.48 -13.67 3.42
N ASP A 68 10.76 -13.78 3.06
CA ASP A 68 11.77 -12.75 3.29
C ASP A 68 11.94 -11.80 2.09
N THR A 69 11.20 -12.02 1.00
CA THR A 69 11.20 -11.14 -0.16
C THR A 69 10.67 -9.76 0.21
N ARG A 70 11.43 -8.72 -0.11
CA ARG A 70 11.06 -7.32 0.14
C ARG A 70 10.28 -6.76 -1.05
N PHE A 71 9.17 -6.10 -0.75
CA PHE A 71 8.34 -5.41 -1.75
C PHE A 71 8.33 -3.91 -1.52
N LEU A 72 8.24 -3.14 -2.60
CA LEU A 72 7.89 -1.73 -2.52
C LEU A 72 6.39 -1.61 -2.31
N ILE A 73 5.97 -1.19 -1.11
CA ILE A 73 4.55 -1.10 -0.74
C ILE A 73 3.85 0.19 -1.21
N ALA A 74 4.59 1.09 -1.87
CA ALA A 74 4.08 2.33 -2.47
C ALA A 74 3.16 3.13 -1.53
N SER A 75 1.94 3.47 -1.98
CA SER A 75 1.01 4.29 -1.19
C SER A 75 0.55 3.65 0.12
N ALA A 76 0.75 2.35 0.34
CA ALA A 76 0.50 1.73 1.65
C ALA A 76 1.40 2.35 2.74
N SER A 77 2.55 2.92 2.38
CA SER A 77 3.41 3.69 3.29
C SER A 77 2.69 4.85 4.00
N LYS A 78 1.63 5.41 3.41
CA LYS A 78 0.88 6.54 3.99
C LYS A 78 0.25 6.22 5.35
N GLN A 79 -0.11 4.95 5.61
CA GLN A 79 -0.64 4.55 6.91
C GLN A 79 0.40 4.74 8.02
N PHE A 80 1.67 4.43 7.74
CA PHE A 80 2.77 4.64 8.68
C PHE A 80 3.07 6.12 8.87
N THR A 81 3.05 6.92 7.80
CA THR A 81 3.18 8.38 7.89
C THR A 81 2.05 8.98 8.74
N ALA A 82 0.80 8.57 8.49
CA ALA A 82 -0.36 9.01 9.27
C ALA A 82 -0.22 8.62 10.74
N LEU A 83 0.19 7.40 11.05
CA LEU A 83 0.48 6.96 12.42
C LEU A 83 1.52 7.87 13.07
N ALA A 84 2.66 8.13 12.42
CA ALA A 84 3.70 8.99 12.96
C ALA A 84 3.19 10.41 13.27
N VAL A 85 2.38 10.99 12.38
CA VAL A 85 1.75 12.30 12.60
C VAL A 85 0.77 12.24 13.77
N LEU A 86 -0.10 11.23 13.86
CA LEU A 86 -1.05 11.09 14.96
C LEU A 86 -0.35 10.93 16.32
N ARG A 87 0.83 10.30 16.38
CA ARG A 87 1.64 10.29 17.61
C ARG A 87 2.10 11.68 18.04
N LEU A 88 2.36 12.58 17.09
CA LEU A 88 2.69 13.98 17.40
C LEU A 88 1.45 14.76 17.85
N VAL A 89 0.27 14.44 17.30
CA VAL A 89 -1.01 14.99 17.73
C VAL A 89 -1.32 14.58 19.17
N ASP A 90 -1.18 13.29 19.50
CA ASP A 90 -1.35 12.78 20.87
C ASP A 90 -0.43 13.51 21.88
N GLN A 91 0.76 13.92 21.43
CA GLN A 91 1.74 14.65 22.24
C GLN A 91 1.46 16.17 22.30
N GLY A 92 0.41 16.67 21.65
CA GLY A 92 0.10 18.09 21.54
C GLY A 92 1.14 18.89 20.75
N ARG A 93 1.98 18.21 19.95
CA ARG A 93 3.08 18.85 19.20
C ARG A 93 2.65 19.38 17.84
N VAL A 94 1.60 18.81 17.25
CA VAL A 94 1.03 19.21 15.96
C VAL A 94 -0.49 19.13 16.07
N GLY A 95 -1.22 20.13 15.57
CA GLY A 95 -2.66 20.05 15.37
C GLY A 95 -3.00 19.54 13.96
N LEU A 96 -4.05 18.73 13.82
CA LEU A 96 -4.50 18.26 12.50
C LEU A 96 -5.02 19.40 11.62
N ASP A 97 -5.57 20.44 12.24
CA ASP A 97 -6.08 21.64 11.58
C ASP A 97 -5.03 22.77 11.53
N ASP A 98 -3.81 22.52 12.02
CA ASP A 98 -2.74 23.51 11.90
C ASP A 98 -2.45 23.76 10.40
N PRO A 99 -2.34 25.02 9.97
CA PRO A 99 -1.91 25.32 8.62
C PRO A 99 -0.51 24.73 8.38
N ALA A 100 -0.31 24.05 7.25
CA ALA A 100 0.97 23.42 6.93
C ALA A 100 2.15 24.40 6.96
N GLU A 101 1.90 25.68 6.64
CA GLU A 101 2.89 26.76 6.70
C GLU A 101 3.46 26.98 8.11
N ARG A 102 2.73 26.61 9.17
CA ARG A 102 3.22 26.67 10.56
C ARG A 102 4.46 25.81 10.77
N TRP A 103 4.52 24.67 10.09
CA TRP A 103 5.57 23.65 10.23
C TRP A 103 6.57 23.69 9.09
N LEU A 104 6.15 24.21 7.92
CA LEU A 104 6.95 24.34 6.71
C LEU A 104 6.86 25.80 6.21
N PRO A 105 7.65 26.74 6.76
CA PRO A 105 7.55 28.15 6.40
C PRO A 105 7.77 28.42 4.92
N ASP A 106 8.61 27.63 4.25
CA ASP A 106 8.90 27.75 2.81
C ASP A 106 7.67 27.44 1.92
N LEU A 107 6.63 26.83 2.49
CA LEU A 107 5.37 26.57 1.81
C LEU A 107 4.45 27.81 1.80
N ALA A 108 4.80 28.87 2.53
CA ALA A 108 4.05 30.10 2.59
C ALA A 108 3.90 30.72 1.20
N GLY A 109 2.65 30.84 0.75
CA GLY A 109 2.31 31.37 -0.56
C GLY A 109 2.26 30.36 -1.70
N ALA A 110 2.90 29.18 -1.56
CA ALA A 110 2.89 28.14 -2.59
C ALA A 110 1.52 27.47 -2.73
N LEU A 111 0.71 27.43 -1.67
CA LEU A 111 -0.61 26.79 -1.64
C LEU A 111 -1.78 27.78 -1.80
N GLN A 112 -1.55 29.02 -2.22
CA GLN A 112 -2.62 30.03 -2.36
C GLN A 112 -3.76 29.59 -3.30
N GLY A 113 -3.49 28.72 -4.28
CA GLY A 113 -4.51 28.14 -5.16
C GLY A 113 -5.40 27.07 -4.51
N ALA A 114 -4.92 26.39 -3.45
CA ALA A 114 -5.64 25.31 -2.77
C ALA A 114 -6.63 25.82 -1.70
N ARG A 115 -6.52 27.08 -1.27
CA ARG A 115 -7.36 27.67 -0.21
C ARG A 115 -8.75 28.17 -0.69
N ARG A 116 -9.15 27.88 -1.92
CA ARG A 116 -10.44 28.37 -2.48
C ARG A 116 -11.67 27.52 -2.13
N CYS A 117 -11.53 26.43 -1.37
CA CYS A 117 -12.66 25.58 -0.98
C CYS A 117 -12.94 25.57 0.53
N ALA A 118 -12.61 26.64 1.26
CA ALA A 118 -12.88 26.74 2.70
C ALA A 118 -14.29 27.29 3.04
N SER A 119 -15.23 27.32 2.08
CA SER A 119 -16.57 27.89 2.27
C SER A 119 -17.72 27.02 1.78
N CYS A 120 -17.59 25.68 1.82
CA CYS A 120 -18.72 24.76 1.62
C CYS A 120 -18.90 23.88 2.86
#